data_AF-A0A7S4K259-F1
#
_entry.id   AF-A0A7S4K259-F1
#
_cell.length_a   1.000
_cell.length_b   1.000
_cell.length_c   1.000
_cell.angle_alpha   90.00
_cell.angle_beta   90.00
_cell.angle_gamma   90.00
#
_symmetry.space_group_name_H-M   'P 1'
#
loop_
_entity.id
_entity.type
_entity.pdbx_description
1 polymer ?
#
loop_
_entity_poly.entity_id
_entity_poly.type
_entity_poly.pdbx_seq_one_letter_code
_entity_poly.pdbx_strand_id
1 'polypeptide(L)'
;AERPRGGGRAAGSSGKGGEDNRKFAAFLASHCIPYRDVAAKRIAQLGALYVGPGYRPCADRTPDPPDGPPPRMIYLRGDDVARPEGNPLGNVRLLREYRFALVMENTYREGYMTEKIIAAFKSGAIPIWYGGRDALDIFNEDAMIYYDVEDPEPALIKLRRLMEDDEEYERVASAPILRDGMNTVERYFSLRDDVGGGHLKRKIRRMMGIEDD
;
A
#
# COMPACT_ATOMS: atom_id res chain seq x y z
N ALA A 1 -54.44 28.27 19.31
CA ALA A 1 -54.00 27.01 19.91
C ALA A 1 -52.65 26.66 19.30
N GLU A 2 -51.56 27.15 19.91
CA GLU A 2 -50.21 26.92 19.42
C GLU A 2 -49.42 26.19 20.50
N ARG A 3 -48.96 24.99 20.17
CA ARG A 3 -47.92 24.27 20.92
C ARG A 3 -46.73 24.13 19.99
N PRO A 4 -45.51 24.54 20.36
CA PRO A 4 -44.32 24.06 19.70
C PRO A 4 -43.99 22.66 20.23
N ARG A 5 -43.82 21.70 19.32
CA ARG A 5 -43.25 20.38 19.60
C ARG A 5 -41.77 20.39 19.26
N GLY A 6 -40.97 19.79 20.15
CA GLY A 6 -39.82 19.00 19.75
C GLY A 6 -38.46 19.69 19.85
N GLY A 7 -37.87 19.66 21.04
CA GLY A 7 -36.42 19.77 21.18
C GLY A 7 -35.74 18.54 20.57
N GLY A 8 -35.01 18.75 19.49
CA GLY A 8 -34.07 17.77 18.95
C GLY A 8 -32.78 17.82 19.76
N ARG A 9 -32.48 16.71 20.46
CA ARG A 9 -31.18 16.48 21.09
C ARG A 9 -30.12 16.43 19.99
N ALA A 10 -29.16 17.35 20.04
CA ALA A 10 -27.88 17.17 19.37
C ALA A 10 -27.18 15.97 20.02
N ALA A 11 -27.15 14.83 19.32
CA ALA A 11 -26.24 13.75 19.64
C ALA A 11 -24.86 14.17 19.14
N GLY A 12 -24.06 14.77 20.03
CA GLY A 12 -22.62 14.84 19.82
C GLY A 12 -22.08 13.41 19.85
N SER A 13 -21.62 12.90 18.70
CA SER A 13 -20.82 11.69 18.69
C SER A 13 -19.40 12.06 19.08
N SER A 14 -19.11 11.85 20.35
CA SER A 14 -17.79 11.65 20.91
C SER A 14 -17.02 10.57 20.13
N GLY A 15 -16.12 10.98 19.24
CA GLY A 15 -15.05 10.15 18.73
C GLY A 15 -13.82 10.36 19.60
N LYS A 16 -13.68 9.63 20.70
CA LYS A 16 -12.38 9.46 21.33
C LYS A 16 -11.56 8.58 20.38
N GLY A 17 -10.51 9.13 19.78
CA GLY A 17 -9.54 8.37 18.99
C GLY A 17 -9.01 7.22 19.84
N GLY A 18 -9.26 6.00 19.40
CA GLY A 18 -8.59 4.83 19.97
C GLY A 18 -7.15 4.84 19.51
N GLU A 19 -6.21 4.66 20.43
CA GLU A 19 -4.79 4.56 20.13
C GLU A 19 -4.55 3.38 19.16
N ASP A 20 -3.99 3.65 17.97
CA ASP A 20 -3.70 2.64 16.95
C ASP A 20 -2.54 1.76 17.42
N ASN A 21 -2.88 0.61 18.03
CA ASN A 21 -1.92 -0.35 18.59
C ASN A 21 -1.19 -1.20 17.53
N ARG A 22 -1.32 -0.88 16.23
CA ARG A 22 -0.62 -1.62 15.18
C ARG A 22 0.88 -1.36 15.22
N LYS A 23 1.64 -2.38 14.84
CA LYS A 23 3.10 -2.33 14.65
C LYS A 23 3.43 -1.37 13.49
N PHE A 24 4.66 -0.86 13.47
CA PHE A 24 5.10 0.12 12.46
C PHE A 24 4.89 -0.37 11.01
N ALA A 25 5.73 -1.29 10.53
CA ALA A 25 5.68 -1.70 9.14
C ALA A 25 6.04 -3.18 8.96
N ALA A 26 5.52 -3.78 7.89
CA ALA A 26 5.92 -5.11 7.46
C ALA A 26 6.41 -5.16 6.00
N PHE A 27 7.33 -6.08 5.72
CA PHE A 27 7.82 -6.39 4.38
C PHE A 27 7.83 -7.91 4.13
N LEU A 28 6.93 -8.37 3.26
CA LEU A 28 6.67 -9.80 3.04
C LEU A 28 7.23 -10.28 1.68
N ALA A 29 8.54 -10.15 1.50
CA ALA A 29 9.25 -10.61 0.30
C ALA A 29 10.10 -11.86 0.57
N SER A 30 10.33 -12.67 -0.47
CA SER A 30 11.08 -13.94 -0.35
C SER A 30 12.35 -14.02 -1.18
N HIS A 31 12.76 -12.92 -1.81
CA HIS A 31 13.91 -12.88 -2.72
C HIS A 31 14.76 -11.65 -2.46
N CYS A 32 16.07 -11.83 -2.49
CA CYS A 32 16.99 -10.71 -2.52
C CYS A 32 16.88 -10.00 -3.88
N ILE A 33 16.48 -8.73 -3.84
CA ILE A 33 16.52 -7.79 -4.95
C ILE A 33 17.14 -6.51 -4.38
N PRO A 34 18.30 -6.04 -4.89
CA PRO A 34 19.09 -5.01 -4.22
C PRO A 34 18.31 -3.75 -3.81
N TYR A 35 17.55 -3.16 -4.73
CA TYR A 35 16.80 -1.94 -4.42
C TYR A 35 15.69 -2.15 -3.38
N ARG A 36 15.10 -3.36 -3.29
CA ARG A 36 14.09 -3.68 -2.26
C ARG A 36 14.74 -3.86 -0.90
N ASP A 37 15.94 -4.43 -0.88
CA ASP A 37 16.72 -4.59 0.33
C ASP A 37 17.19 -3.24 0.88
N VAL A 38 17.68 -2.36 0.00
CA VAL A 38 18.02 -0.97 0.37
C VAL A 38 16.81 -0.23 0.93
N ALA A 39 15.66 -0.33 0.27
CA ALA A 39 14.42 0.30 0.74
C ALA A 39 13.97 -0.25 2.10
N ALA A 40 13.99 -1.57 2.29
CA ALA A 40 13.67 -2.21 3.56
C ALA A 40 14.61 -1.72 4.67
N LYS A 41 15.92 -1.66 4.41
CA LYS A 41 16.91 -1.15 5.38
C LYS A 41 16.66 0.31 5.72
N ARG A 42 16.46 1.19 4.73
CA ARG A 42 16.17 2.62 4.94
C ARG A 42 14.90 2.83 5.77
N ILE A 43 13.82 2.09 5.48
CA ILE A 43 12.58 2.15 6.27
C ILE A 43 12.80 1.61 7.69
N ALA A 44 13.61 0.56 7.85
CA ALA A 44 13.96 -0.01 9.15
C ALA A 44 14.86 0.90 10.01
N GLN A 45 15.48 1.95 9.44
CA GLN A 45 16.15 2.99 10.23
C GLN A 45 15.15 3.93 10.94
N LEU A 46 13.89 3.98 10.48
CA LEU A 46 12.84 4.81 11.09
C LEU A 46 12.12 4.08 12.24
N GLY A 47 11.99 2.76 12.15
CA GLY A 47 11.27 1.94 13.14
C GLY A 47 11.43 0.44 12.90
N ALA A 48 10.86 -0.40 13.76
CA ALA A 48 10.91 -1.85 13.57
C ALA A 48 10.18 -2.28 12.29
N LEU A 49 10.95 -2.74 11.30
CA LEU A 49 10.41 -3.37 10.11
C LEU A 49 10.32 -4.88 10.32
N TYR A 50 9.11 -5.42 10.25
CA TYR A 50 8.86 -6.85 10.40
C TYR A 50 8.95 -7.53 9.04
N VAL A 51 9.91 -8.43 8.89
CA VAL A 51 10.17 -9.11 7.62
C VAL A 51 9.68 -10.54 7.64
N GLY A 52 9.06 -10.95 6.53
CA GLY A 52 8.54 -12.31 6.39
C GLY A 52 9.65 -13.37 6.44
N PRO A 53 9.31 -14.63 6.75
CA PRO A 53 10.29 -15.72 6.92
C PRO A 53 11.11 -16.02 5.66
N GLY A 54 10.61 -15.66 4.49
CA GLY A 54 11.34 -15.78 3.22
C GLY A 54 12.35 -14.68 2.96
N TYR A 55 12.32 -13.57 3.71
CA TYR A 55 13.17 -12.42 3.43
C TYR A 55 14.64 -12.77 3.70
N ARG A 56 15.48 -12.40 2.74
CA ARG A 56 16.93 -12.58 2.78
C ARG A 56 17.58 -11.25 2.41
N PRO A 57 18.35 -10.62 3.31
CA PRO A 57 19.17 -9.46 2.95
C PRO A 57 20.08 -9.77 1.78
N CYS A 58 20.41 -8.76 0.98
CA CYS A 58 21.29 -8.90 -0.16
C CYS A 58 22.79 -8.87 0.21
N ALA A 59 23.12 -9.14 1.48
CA ALA A 59 24.48 -9.21 2.04
C ALA A 59 25.37 -8.05 1.55
N ASP A 60 26.59 -8.33 1.11
CA ASP A 60 27.59 -7.33 0.72
C ASP A 60 27.18 -6.46 -0.48
N ARG A 61 26.14 -6.84 -1.22
CA ARG A 61 25.66 -6.06 -2.38
C ARG A 61 24.87 -4.81 -1.98
N THR A 62 24.43 -4.75 -0.73
CA THR A 62 23.58 -3.70 -0.20
C THR A 62 24.02 -3.44 1.24
N PRO A 63 25.16 -2.75 1.45
CA PRO A 63 25.58 -2.40 2.80
C PRO A 63 24.49 -1.60 3.52
N ASP A 64 24.55 -1.59 4.86
CA ASP A 64 23.62 -0.78 5.62
C ASP A 64 23.76 0.70 5.24
N PRO A 65 22.65 1.44 5.16
CA PRO A 65 22.74 2.83 4.78
C PRO A 65 23.59 3.62 5.78
N PRO A 66 24.55 4.43 5.31
CA PRO A 66 25.53 5.07 6.20
C PRO A 66 24.91 6.18 7.05
N ASP A 67 23.82 6.78 6.56
CA ASP A 67 23.11 7.86 7.24
C ASP A 67 22.01 7.26 8.11
N GLY A 68 22.11 7.45 9.42
CA GLY A 68 21.08 7.06 10.39
C GLY A 68 21.50 5.90 11.31
N PRO A 69 20.59 5.48 12.22
CA PRO A 69 20.83 4.34 13.08
C PRO A 69 20.90 3.03 12.28
N PRO A 70 21.44 1.95 12.86
CA PRO A 70 21.37 0.62 12.25
C PRO A 70 19.92 0.20 11.94
N PRO A 71 19.65 -0.43 10.78
CA PRO A 71 18.32 -0.93 10.42
C PRO A 71 17.76 -1.91 11.47
N ARG A 72 16.57 -1.61 12.02
CA ARG A 72 15.89 -2.46 13.00
C ARG A 72 14.93 -3.44 12.32
N MET A 73 15.46 -4.61 11.97
CA MET A 73 14.73 -5.69 11.30
C MET A 73 14.25 -6.76 12.29
N ILE A 74 12.97 -7.11 12.26
CA ILE A 74 12.38 -8.19 13.08
C ILE A 74 11.93 -9.33 12.16
N TYR A 75 12.58 -10.49 12.25
CA TYR A 75 12.28 -11.64 11.41
C TYR A 75 11.11 -12.44 12.00
N LEU A 76 10.02 -12.52 11.23
CA LEU A 76 8.86 -13.33 11.57
C LEU A 76 9.17 -14.82 11.38
N ARG A 77 8.67 -15.66 12.29
CA ARG A 77 8.81 -17.12 12.22
C ARG A 77 7.76 -17.70 11.27
N GLY A 78 8.00 -18.93 10.79
CA GLY A 78 7.06 -19.62 9.89
C GLY A 78 5.65 -19.73 10.49
N ASP A 79 5.56 -20.02 11.80
CA ASP A 79 4.30 -20.14 12.53
C ASP A 79 3.54 -18.80 12.65
N ASP A 80 4.27 -17.67 12.62
CA ASP A 80 3.69 -16.32 12.66
C ASP A 80 3.01 -15.96 11.32
N VAL A 81 3.26 -16.73 10.25
CA VAL A 81 2.85 -16.42 8.88
C VAL A 81 2.13 -17.63 8.27
N ALA A 82 1.04 -18.06 8.92
CA ALA A 82 0.15 -19.06 8.36
C ALA A 82 -0.50 -18.55 7.06
N ARG A 83 0.10 -18.88 5.92
CA ARG A 83 -0.48 -18.65 4.60
C ARG A 83 -1.34 -19.86 4.23
N PRO A 84 -2.64 -19.70 3.96
CA PRO A 84 -3.38 -20.73 3.24
C PRO A 84 -2.68 -20.95 1.89
N GLU A 85 -2.26 -22.18 1.60
CA GLU A 85 -1.67 -22.51 0.30
C GLU A 85 -2.60 -22.03 -0.84
N GLY A 86 -2.01 -21.47 -1.90
CA GLY A 86 -2.75 -21.04 -3.09
C GLY A 86 -3.55 -19.74 -2.96
N ASN A 87 -3.47 -18.99 -1.86
CA ASN A 87 -4.14 -17.68 -1.75
C ASN A 87 -3.22 -16.52 -2.17
N PRO A 88 -3.45 -15.86 -3.33
CA PRO A 88 -2.65 -14.71 -3.76
C PRO A 88 -2.77 -13.52 -2.78
N LEU A 89 -3.90 -13.37 -2.09
CA LEU A 89 -4.10 -12.36 -1.04
C LEU A 89 -3.76 -12.90 0.36
N GLY A 90 -2.96 -13.96 0.46
CA GLY A 90 -2.65 -14.64 1.72
C GLY A 90 -2.00 -13.74 2.78
N ASN A 91 -1.34 -12.66 2.36
CA ASN A 91 -0.68 -11.71 3.26
C ASN A 91 -1.63 -10.74 3.97
N VAL A 92 -2.90 -10.60 3.53
CA VAL A 92 -3.85 -9.63 4.10
C VAL A 92 -4.01 -9.81 5.61
N ARG A 93 -4.09 -11.06 6.08
CA ARG A 93 -4.27 -11.35 7.52
C ARG A 93 -3.09 -10.86 8.35
N LEU A 94 -1.87 -11.11 7.87
CA LEU A 94 -0.65 -10.68 8.56
C LEU A 94 -0.50 -9.16 8.51
N LEU A 95 -0.75 -8.55 7.35
CA LEU A 95 -0.58 -7.10 7.16
C LEU A 95 -1.56 -6.25 8.00
N ARG A 96 -2.65 -6.84 8.54
CA ARG A 96 -3.60 -6.15 9.43
C ARG A 96 -2.98 -5.70 10.75
N GLU A 97 -1.89 -6.33 11.18
CA GLU A 97 -1.20 -5.97 12.42
C GLU A 97 -0.31 -4.73 12.27
N TYR A 98 -0.20 -4.16 11.07
CA TYR A 98 0.77 -3.12 10.74
C TYR A 98 0.09 -1.85 10.22
N ARG A 99 0.68 -0.70 10.57
CA ARG A 99 0.25 0.62 10.08
C ARG A 99 0.63 0.80 8.61
N PHE A 100 1.80 0.30 8.22
CA PHE A 100 2.35 0.39 6.86
C PHE A 100 2.74 -0.98 6.30
N ALA A 101 2.65 -1.12 4.99
CA ALA A 101 3.11 -2.31 4.27
C ALA A 101 4.05 -1.93 3.14
N LEU A 102 5.31 -2.36 3.21
CA LEU A 102 6.26 -2.20 2.10
C LEU A 102 5.90 -3.19 0.99
N VAL A 103 5.40 -2.67 -0.13
CA VAL A 103 4.88 -3.46 -1.26
C VAL A 103 5.54 -3.02 -2.55
N MET A 104 6.75 -3.53 -2.74
CA MET A 104 7.55 -3.27 -3.93
C MET A 104 7.45 -4.42 -4.93
N GLU A 105 7.28 -4.07 -6.20
CA GLU A 105 7.39 -5.03 -7.29
C GLU A 105 8.83 -5.50 -7.52
N ASN A 106 8.96 -6.70 -8.08
CA ASN A 106 10.25 -7.32 -8.35
C ASN A 106 11.01 -6.67 -9.52
N THR A 107 10.33 -5.84 -10.31
CA THR A 107 10.90 -5.04 -11.40
C THR A 107 10.00 -3.82 -11.64
N TYR A 108 10.59 -2.70 -12.03
CA TYR A 108 9.82 -1.57 -12.57
C TYR A 108 9.35 -1.92 -13.98
N ARG A 109 8.05 -1.84 -14.24
CA ARG A 109 7.46 -1.99 -15.57
C ARG A 109 6.06 -1.37 -15.57
N GLU A 110 5.79 -0.51 -16.53
CA GLU A 110 4.44 0.02 -16.74
C GLU A 110 3.46 -1.11 -17.05
N GLY A 111 2.26 -1.04 -16.46
CA GLY A 111 1.23 -2.07 -16.57
C GLY A 111 1.51 -3.33 -15.76
N TYR A 112 2.57 -3.36 -14.94
CA TYR A 112 2.90 -4.47 -14.05
C TYR A 112 2.62 -4.09 -12.58
N MET A 113 1.43 -4.47 -12.14
CA MET A 113 1.02 -4.44 -10.74
C MET A 113 0.56 -5.84 -10.36
N THR A 114 0.92 -6.32 -9.19
CA THR A 114 0.45 -7.61 -8.70
C THR A 114 -0.45 -7.45 -7.47
N GLU A 115 -0.86 -8.57 -6.88
CA GLU A 115 -1.68 -8.66 -5.69
C GLU A 115 -1.13 -7.94 -4.45
N LYS A 116 0.15 -7.56 -4.44
CA LYS A 116 0.82 -6.96 -3.27
C LYS A 116 0.15 -5.67 -2.81
N ILE A 117 -0.08 -4.72 -3.73
CA ILE A 117 -0.69 -3.42 -3.38
C ILE A 117 -2.15 -3.60 -2.93
N ILE A 118 -2.89 -4.50 -3.57
CA ILE A 118 -4.26 -4.85 -3.17
C ILE A 118 -4.27 -5.49 -1.78
N ALA A 119 -3.30 -6.34 -1.47
CA ALA A 119 -3.21 -6.97 -0.15
C ALA A 119 -2.96 -5.95 0.98
N ALA A 120 -2.14 -4.93 0.73
CA ALA A 120 -1.92 -3.82 1.67
C ALA A 120 -3.20 -3.00 1.89
N PHE A 121 -3.83 -2.53 0.82
CA PHE A 121 -5.10 -1.80 0.95
C PHE A 121 -6.17 -2.63 1.66
N LYS A 122 -6.34 -3.90 1.30
CA LYS A 122 -7.33 -4.79 1.92
C LYS A 122 -7.03 -5.12 3.38
N SER A 123 -5.78 -4.98 3.83
CA SER A 123 -5.43 -5.15 5.25
C SER A 123 -5.65 -3.89 6.08
N GLY A 124 -5.93 -2.74 5.45
CA GLY A 124 -5.99 -1.44 6.12
C GLY A 124 -4.61 -0.86 6.44
N ALA A 125 -3.53 -1.45 5.91
CA ALA A 125 -2.19 -0.88 6.01
C ALA A 125 -1.99 0.12 4.86
N ILE A 126 -1.36 1.26 5.15
CA ILE A 126 -0.98 2.22 4.11
C ILE A 126 0.13 1.60 3.26
N PRO A 127 -0.05 1.44 1.93
CA PRO A 127 0.98 0.90 1.07
C PRO A 127 2.17 1.86 0.97
N ILE A 128 3.38 1.35 1.19
CA ILE A 128 4.63 1.96 0.73
C ILE A 128 4.99 1.23 -0.56
N TRP A 129 4.58 1.81 -1.69
CA TRP A 129 4.54 1.11 -2.97
C TRP A 129 5.65 1.54 -3.92
N TYR A 130 6.20 0.58 -4.65
CA TYR A 130 7.13 0.80 -5.77
C TYR A 130 6.78 -0.12 -6.94
N GLY A 131 6.70 0.45 -8.14
CA GLY A 131 6.41 -0.23 -9.39
C GLY A 131 6.13 0.79 -10.51
N GLY A 132 5.49 0.37 -11.60
CA GLY A 132 5.17 1.24 -12.74
C GLY A 132 4.22 2.39 -12.38
N ARG A 133 4.60 3.63 -12.71
CA ARG A 133 3.87 4.86 -12.28
C ARG A 133 2.41 4.92 -12.76
N ASP A 134 2.02 4.12 -13.74
CA ASP A 134 0.63 3.95 -14.17
C ASP A 134 -0.29 3.41 -13.07
N ALA A 135 0.27 2.79 -12.02
CA ALA A 135 -0.49 2.47 -10.81
C ALA A 135 -1.10 3.71 -10.15
N LEU A 136 -0.47 4.89 -10.28
CA LEU A 136 -0.97 6.16 -9.75
C LEU A 136 -2.21 6.64 -10.51
N ASP A 137 -2.52 6.10 -11.68
CA ASP A 137 -3.76 6.40 -12.41
C ASP A 137 -4.94 5.54 -11.96
N ILE A 138 -4.65 4.44 -11.25
CA ILE A 138 -5.63 3.50 -10.72
C ILE A 138 -5.84 3.75 -9.23
N PHE A 139 -4.75 3.80 -8.46
CA PHE A 139 -4.78 4.00 -7.02
C PHE A 139 -4.52 5.45 -6.67
N ASN A 140 -5.25 5.93 -5.67
CA ASN A 140 -5.13 7.29 -5.18
C ASN A 140 -3.79 7.48 -4.44
N GLU A 141 -2.99 8.45 -4.87
CA GLU A 141 -1.73 8.80 -4.23
C GLU A 141 -1.88 9.35 -2.80
N ASP A 142 -3.08 9.86 -2.47
CA ASP A 142 -3.41 10.28 -1.10
C ASP A 142 -3.63 9.10 -0.16
N ALA A 143 -3.87 7.89 -0.68
CA ALA A 143 -4.09 6.68 0.10
C ALA A 143 -2.82 5.82 0.25
N MET A 144 -1.69 6.25 -0.30
CA MET A 144 -0.44 5.49 -0.28
C MET A 144 0.80 6.39 -0.22
N ILE A 145 1.96 5.76 -0.12
CA ILE A 145 3.28 6.40 -0.21
C ILE A 145 3.99 5.80 -1.41
N TYR A 146 4.20 6.59 -2.46
CA TYR A 146 5.06 6.17 -3.56
C TYR A 146 6.52 6.23 -3.12
N TYR A 147 7.23 5.12 -3.21
CA TYR A 147 8.64 5.00 -2.88
C TYR A 147 9.45 4.97 -4.17
N ASP A 148 10.05 6.10 -4.54
CA ASP A 148 10.98 6.13 -5.66
C ASP A 148 12.35 5.58 -5.20
N VAL A 149 12.88 4.56 -5.88
CA VAL A 149 14.16 3.97 -5.49
C VAL A 149 15.35 4.84 -5.88
N GLU A 150 15.15 5.75 -6.84
CA GLU A 150 16.18 6.72 -7.26
C GLU A 150 16.15 7.98 -6.40
N ASP A 151 14.98 8.33 -5.86
CA ASP A 151 14.78 9.45 -4.94
C ASP A 151 13.87 9.07 -3.75
N PRO A 152 14.40 8.32 -2.76
CA PRO A 152 13.58 7.79 -1.67
C PRO A 152 13.21 8.83 -0.60
N GLU A 153 13.88 9.99 -0.57
CA GLU A 153 13.76 10.95 0.53
C GLU A 153 12.34 11.52 0.71
N PRO A 154 11.59 11.88 -0.35
CA PRO A 154 10.20 12.31 -0.20
C PRO A 154 9.31 11.27 0.49
N ALA A 155 9.51 9.97 0.19
CA ALA A 155 8.78 8.88 0.81
C ALA A 155 9.15 8.73 2.29
N LEU A 156 10.43 8.84 2.62
CA LEU A 156 10.92 8.77 4.01
C LEU A 156 10.46 9.96 4.85
N ILE A 157 10.43 11.17 4.28
CA ILE A 157 9.86 12.36 4.94
C ILE A 157 8.36 12.18 5.20
N LYS A 158 7.58 11.75 4.19
CA LYS A 158 6.15 11.48 4.36
C LYS A 158 5.93 10.41 5.44
N LEU A 159 6.72 9.35 5.44
CA LEU A 159 6.61 8.28 6.44
C LEU A 159 6.90 8.77 7.85
N ARG A 160 7.97 9.56 8.07
CA ARG A 160 8.28 10.18 9.38
C ARG A 160 7.12 11.05 9.86
N ARG A 161 6.56 11.88 8.99
CA ARG A 161 5.42 12.73 9.31
C ARG A 161 4.21 11.92 9.78
N LEU A 162 3.86 10.84 9.07
CA LEU A 162 2.75 9.95 9.43
C LEU A 162 3.03 9.08 10.67
N MET A 163 4.28 8.97 11.13
CA MET A 163 4.62 8.31 12.39
C MET A 163 4.39 9.23 13.60
N GLU A 164 4.47 10.54 13.40
CA GLU A 164 4.39 11.56 14.45
C GLU A 164 3.01 12.23 14.53
N ASP A 165 2.24 12.20 13.43
CA ASP A 165 0.93 12.81 13.30
C ASP A 165 -0.15 11.76 13.02
N ASP A 166 -0.88 11.37 14.06
CA ASP A 166 -1.96 10.39 13.96
C ASP A 166 -3.18 10.92 13.19
N GLU A 167 -3.46 12.22 13.20
CA GLU A 167 -4.58 12.78 12.42
C GLU A 167 -4.27 12.69 10.92
N GLU A 168 -3.03 13.00 10.54
CA GLU A 168 -2.60 12.85 9.16
C GLU A 168 -2.52 11.38 8.74
N TYR A 169 -2.07 10.50 9.63
CA TYR A 169 -2.14 9.05 9.41
C TYR A 169 -3.57 8.60 9.09
N GLU A 170 -4.54 8.97 9.92
CA GLU A 170 -5.95 8.61 9.71
C GLU A 170 -6.51 9.21 8.42
N ARG A 171 -6.13 10.43 8.06
CA ARG A 171 -6.51 11.05 6.78
C ARG A 171 -6.00 10.23 5.59
N VAL A 172 -4.75 9.76 5.62
CA VAL A 172 -4.19 8.91 4.54
C VAL A 172 -4.82 7.52 4.56
N ALA A 173 -4.98 6.91 5.73
CA ALA A 173 -5.55 5.57 5.88
C ALA A 173 -7.03 5.48 5.45
N SER A 174 -7.78 6.58 5.59
CA SER A 174 -9.19 6.68 5.21
C SER A 174 -9.43 7.25 3.80
N ALA A 175 -8.37 7.68 3.11
CA ALA A 175 -8.49 8.21 1.75
C ALA A 175 -9.06 7.14 0.78
N PRO A 176 -9.88 7.54 -0.21
CA PRO A 176 -10.41 6.60 -1.21
C PRO A 176 -9.27 5.85 -1.91
N ILE A 177 -9.38 4.52 -2.03
CA ILE A 177 -8.32 3.68 -2.62
C ILE A 177 -8.16 3.93 -4.12
N LEU A 178 -9.27 4.03 -4.86
CA LEU A 178 -9.24 4.28 -6.29
C LEU A 178 -9.18 5.78 -6.55
N ARG A 179 -8.31 6.21 -7.47
CA ARG A 179 -8.06 7.62 -7.78
C ARG A 179 -9.35 8.39 -8.10
N ASP A 180 -10.18 7.81 -8.98
CA ASP A 180 -11.43 8.42 -9.45
C ASP A 180 -12.65 7.52 -9.13
N GLY A 181 -12.57 6.69 -8.09
CA GLY A 181 -13.66 5.79 -7.71
C GLY A 181 -14.11 4.87 -8.84
N MET A 182 -15.41 4.85 -9.15
CA MET A 182 -15.94 4.02 -10.24
C MET A 182 -15.43 4.43 -11.62
N ASN A 183 -15.09 5.71 -11.85
CA ASN A 183 -14.54 6.14 -13.14
C ASN A 183 -13.20 5.46 -13.44
N THR A 184 -12.40 5.16 -12.41
CA THR A 184 -11.19 4.33 -12.56
C THR A 184 -11.56 2.93 -13.06
N VAL A 185 -12.60 2.32 -12.48
CA VAL A 185 -13.04 0.98 -12.88
C VAL A 185 -13.48 0.96 -14.33
N GLU A 186 -14.27 1.95 -14.72
CA GLU A 186 -14.77 2.08 -16.09
C GLU A 186 -13.62 2.31 -17.09
N ARG A 187 -12.70 3.22 -16.78
CA ARG A 187 -11.57 3.58 -17.65
C ARG A 187 -10.58 2.43 -17.85
N TYR A 188 -10.36 1.59 -16.85
CA TYR A 188 -9.31 0.56 -16.91
C TYR A 188 -9.85 -0.86 -17.14
N PHE A 189 -11.01 -1.21 -16.57
CA PHE A 189 -11.47 -2.60 -16.49
C PHE A 189 -12.78 -2.90 -17.23
N SER A 190 -13.52 -1.89 -17.70
CA SER A 190 -14.78 -2.12 -18.44
C SER A 190 -14.54 -2.81 -19.79
N LEU A 191 -15.40 -3.77 -20.12
CA LEU A 191 -15.44 -4.43 -21.45
C LEU A 191 -16.55 -3.89 -22.35
N ARG A 192 -17.44 -3.02 -21.84
CA ARG A 192 -18.53 -2.46 -22.63
C ARG A 192 -18.12 -1.15 -23.30
N ASP A 193 -18.60 -0.92 -24.51
CA ASP A 193 -18.29 0.32 -25.27
C ASP A 193 -19.02 1.54 -24.70
N ASP A 194 -20.20 1.33 -24.12
CA ASP A 194 -21.00 2.39 -23.49
C ASP A 194 -20.48 2.80 -22.10
N VAL A 195 -19.42 2.16 -21.58
CA VAL A 195 -18.89 2.39 -20.24
C VAL A 195 -17.37 2.54 -20.29
N GLY A 196 -16.88 3.78 -20.27
CA GLY A 196 -15.48 4.15 -20.03
C GLY A 196 -14.42 3.69 -21.05
N GLY A 197 -14.80 2.90 -22.06
CA GLY A 197 -13.90 2.39 -23.09
C GLY A 197 -12.66 1.70 -22.51
N GLY A 198 -12.83 0.73 -21.61
CA GLY A 198 -11.76 0.24 -20.72
C GLY A 198 -10.41 -0.08 -21.39
N HIS A 199 -9.30 0.30 -20.75
CA HIS A 199 -7.95 0.04 -21.24
C HIS A 199 -7.66 -1.46 -21.44
N LEU A 200 -8.14 -2.31 -20.52
CA LEU A 200 -8.01 -3.76 -20.66
C LEU A 200 -8.70 -4.28 -21.93
N LYS A 201 -9.90 -3.77 -22.24
CA LYS A 201 -10.63 -4.13 -23.46
C LYS A 201 -9.82 -3.83 -24.72
N ARG A 202 -9.33 -2.59 -24.86
CA ARG A 202 -8.51 -2.19 -26.03
C ARG A 202 -7.27 -3.07 -26.18
N LYS A 203 -6.61 -3.41 -25.07
CA LYS A 203 -5.44 -4.29 -25.09
C LYS A 203 -5.80 -5.70 -25.56
N ILE A 204 -6.91 -6.27 -25.09
CA ILE A 204 -7.41 -7.58 -25.53
C ILE A 204 -7.76 -7.54 -27.03
N ARG A 205 -8.53 -6.55 -27.50
CA ARG A 205 -8.93 -6.41 -28.90
C ARG A 205 -7.72 -6.33 -29.84
N ARG A 206 -6.73 -5.49 -29.49
CA ARG A 206 -5.47 -5.37 -30.24
C ARG A 206 -4.70 -6.68 -30.31
N MET A 207 -4.60 -7.42 -29.19
CA MET A 207 -3.94 -8.75 -29.17
C MET A 207 -4.67 -9.77 -30.04
N MET A 208 -5.98 -9.63 -30.21
CA MET A 208 -6.80 -10.47 -31.06
C MET A 208 -6.88 -10.00 -32.52
N GLY A 209 -6.21 -8.89 -32.89
CA GLY A 209 -6.29 -8.32 -34.23
C GLY A 209 -7.65 -7.72 -34.58
N ILE A 210 -8.45 -7.35 -33.58
CA ILE A 210 -9.74 -6.69 -33.78
C ILE A 210 -9.46 -5.19 -33.80
N GLU A 211 -9.78 -4.53 -34.92
CA GLU A 211 -9.65 -3.08 -35.04
C GLU A 211 -10.65 -2.37 -34.10
N ASP A 212 -10.22 -1.24 -33.54
CA ASP A 212 -11.09 -0.36 -32.76
C ASP A 212 -11.71 0.62 -33.76
N ASP A 213 -13.02 0.51 -34.02
CA ASP A 213 -13.80 1.43 -34.87
C ASP A 213 -13.92 2.83 -34.24
#